data_AF-A0A4U0W8S6-F1
#
_entry.id   AF-A0A4U0W8S6-F1
#
_cell.length_a   1.000
_cell.length_b   1.000
_cell.length_c   1.000
_cell.angle_alpha   90.00
_cell.angle_beta   90.00
_cell.angle_gamma   90.00
#
_symmetry.space_group_name_H-M   'P 1'
#
loop_
_entity.id
_entity.type
_entity.pdbx_description
1 polymer ?
#
loop_
_entity_poly.entity_id
_entity_poly.type
_entity_poly.pdbx_seq_one_letter_code
_entity_poly.pdbx_strand_id
1 'polypeptide(L)'
;MAEENAGMVNPAIFEHLQLKIDEDTSIRDELREIVQTLEKQERSAQSILSRAHSTPTSQLQDVATAAEAAIRHEIESISRLSRTASNHPYYKYNATWTRQVQDACFTILLCGWLGGFASEAVPVNLKDRDAFHLTIEEYLQSLISLVDEL
;
A
#
# COMPACT_ATOMS: atom_id res chain seq x y z
N MET A 1 24.02 56.23 10.40
CA MET A 1 24.85 55.01 10.44
C MET A 1 24.00 53.95 11.11
N ALA A 2 23.26 53.18 10.30
CA ALA A 2 22.37 52.14 10.78
C ALA A 2 23.10 50.80 10.62
N GLU A 3 23.66 50.29 11.70
CA GLU A 3 23.95 48.86 11.81
C GLU A 3 22.64 48.20 12.20
N GLU A 4 21.91 47.76 11.18
CA GLU A 4 20.76 46.88 11.35
C GLU A 4 21.32 45.54 11.86
N ASN A 5 21.05 45.28 13.13
CA ASN A 5 21.43 44.07 13.83
C ASN A 5 20.65 42.90 13.22
N ALA A 6 21.11 42.42 12.07
CA ALA A 6 20.68 41.18 11.47
C ALA A 6 21.07 40.08 12.46
N GLY A 7 20.13 39.75 13.35
CA GLY A 7 20.26 38.63 14.27
C GLY A 7 20.76 37.42 13.49
N MET A 8 21.65 36.64 14.12
CA MET A 8 22.45 35.52 13.62
C MET A 8 21.75 34.49 12.69
N VAL A 9 20.43 34.58 12.48
CA VAL A 9 19.62 33.71 11.64
C VAL A 9 18.79 34.55 10.65
N ASN A 10 18.95 34.28 9.35
CA ASN A 10 18.15 34.89 8.29
C ASN A 10 16.67 34.41 8.39
N PRO A 11 15.68 35.30 8.57
CA PRO A 11 14.26 34.94 8.68
C PRO A 11 13.71 34.13 7.50
N ALA A 12 14.27 34.31 6.30
CA ALA A 12 13.87 33.56 5.10
C ALA A 12 14.14 32.04 5.22
N ILE A 13 15.01 31.61 6.14
CA ILE A 13 15.23 30.19 6.43
C ILE A 13 13.95 29.56 7.01
N PHE A 14 13.22 30.27 7.86
CA PHE A 14 11.98 29.77 8.45
C PHE A 14 10.85 29.71 7.41
N GLU A 15 10.78 30.68 6.49
CA GLU A 15 9.83 30.65 5.38
C GLU A 15 10.09 29.46 4.44
N HIS A 16 11.36 29.21 4.08
CA HIS A 16 11.73 28.04 3.28
C HIS A 16 11.38 26.73 4.02
N LEU A 17 11.67 26.66 5.33
CA LEU A 17 11.32 25.50 6.14
C LEU A 17 9.81 25.26 6.16
N GLN A 18 9.01 26.32 6.31
CA GLN A 18 7.56 26.23 6.27
C GLN A 18 7.07 25.67 4.94
N LEU A 19 7.59 26.17 3.80
CA LEU A 19 7.23 25.65 2.48
C LEU A 19 7.52 24.16 2.33
N LYS A 20 8.66 23.68 2.86
CA LYS A 20 9.00 22.25 2.85
C LYS A 20 8.09 21.42 3.75
N ILE A 21 7.67 21.96 4.89
CA ILE A 21 6.73 21.28 5.80
C ILE A 21 5.35 21.17 5.15
N ASP A 22 4.90 22.24 4.48
CA ASP A 22 3.61 22.27 3.81
C ASP A 22 3.59 21.28 2.63
N GLU A 23 4.67 21.22 1.83
CA GLU A 23 4.84 20.23 0.76
C GLU A 23 4.84 18.80 1.31
N ASP A 24 5.60 18.53 2.38
CA ASP A 24 5.64 17.20 3.03
C ASP A 24 4.27 16.78 3.54
N THR A 25 3.51 17.72 4.12
CA THR A 25 2.16 17.48 4.63
C THR A 25 1.21 17.15 3.49
N SER A 26 1.24 17.94 2.40
CA SER A 26 0.43 17.70 1.21
C SER A 26 0.67 16.31 0.61
N ILE A 27 1.93 15.88 0.50
CA ILE A 27 2.28 14.56 -0.02
C ILE A 27 1.72 13.45 0.88
N ARG A 28 1.88 13.59 2.20
CA ARG A 28 1.35 12.59 3.14
C ARG A 28 -0.17 12.49 3.08
N ASP A 29 -0.86 13.61 2.95
CA ASP A 29 -2.32 13.63 2.90
C ASP A 29 -2.85 12.97 1.62
N GLU A 30 -2.22 13.24 0.47
CA GLU A 30 -2.55 12.57 -0.79
C GLU A 30 -2.36 11.05 -0.70
N LEU A 31 -1.21 10.60 -0.18
CA LEU A 31 -0.92 9.18 0.00
C LEU A 31 -1.91 8.52 0.97
N ARG A 32 -2.26 9.19 2.07
CA ARG A 32 -3.22 8.68 3.07
C ARG A 32 -4.61 8.49 2.50
N GLU A 33 -5.06 9.37 1.60
CA GLU A 33 -6.38 9.22 0.96
C GLU A 33 -6.46 7.91 0.15
N ILE A 34 -5.40 7.61 -0.59
CA ILE A 34 -5.30 6.35 -1.35
C ILE A 34 -5.27 5.15 -0.40
N VAL A 35 -4.45 5.22 0.66
CA VAL A 35 -4.33 4.15 1.67
C VAL A 35 -5.65 3.89 2.40
N GLN A 36 -6.41 4.92 2.78
CA GLN A 36 -7.72 4.76 3.41
C GLN A 36 -8.75 4.11 2.49
N THR A 37 -8.62 4.32 1.18
CA THR A 37 -9.47 3.65 0.18
C THR A 37 -9.09 2.18 0.08
N LEU A 38 -7.79 1.89 -0.01
CA LEU A 38 -7.25 0.53 -0.04
C LEU A 38 -7.66 -0.26 1.21
N GLU A 39 -7.54 0.33 2.41
CA GLU A 39 -7.93 -0.30 3.68
C GLU A 39 -9.43 -0.71 3.71
N LYS A 40 -10.31 0.07 3.08
CA LYS A 40 -11.73 -0.29 2.95
C LYS A 40 -11.94 -1.46 2.00
N GLN A 41 -11.18 -1.51 0.91
CA GLN A 41 -11.23 -2.59 -0.08
C GLN A 41 -10.71 -3.89 0.52
N GLU A 42 -9.59 -3.84 1.24
CA GLU A 42 -9.01 -4.97 1.97
C GLU A 42 -10.00 -5.59 2.96
N ARG A 43 -10.68 -4.76 3.77
CA ARG A 43 -11.73 -5.27 4.68
C ARG A 43 -12.84 -6.00 3.93
N SER A 44 -13.20 -5.52 2.74
CA SER A 44 -14.22 -6.16 1.91
C SER A 44 -13.74 -7.52 1.39
N ALA A 45 -12.52 -7.60 0.85
CA ALA A 45 -11.97 -8.86 0.35
C ALA A 45 -11.75 -9.87 1.50
N GLN A 46 -11.19 -9.43 2.63
CA GLN A 46 -11.02 -10.26 3.82
C GLN A 46 -12.36 -10.80 4.34
N SER A 47 -13.41 -9.97 4.35
CA SER A 47 -14.75 -10.43 4.74
C SER A 47 -15.33 -11.49 3.79
N ILE A 48 -14.93 -11.48 2.52
CA ILE A 48 -15.34 -12.52 1.56
C ILE A 48 -14.52 -13.78 1.79
N LEU A 49 -13.20 -13.65 1.89
CA LEU A 49 -12.26 -14.75 2.08
C LEU A 49 -12.53 -15.52 3.39
N SER A 50 -12.88 -14.83 4.48
CA SER A 50 -13.19 -15.48 5.76
C SER A 50 -14.37 -16.45 5.69
N ARG A 51 -15.25 -16.30 4.69
CA ARG A 51 -16.36 -17.24 4.46
C ARG A 51 -15.88 -18.62 4.05
N ALA A 52 -14.66 -18.75 3.51
CA ALA A 52 -14.06 -20.02 3.12
C ALA A 52 -14.08 -21.04 4.28
N HIS A 53 -13.84 -20.58 5.52
CA HIS A 53 -13.87 -21.41 6.74
C HIS A 53 -15.21 -22.08 7.02
N SER A 54 -16.31 -21.55 6.49
CA SER A 54 -17.68 -22.05 6.68
C SER A 54 -18.31 -22.58 5.40
N THR A 55 -17.57 -22.60 4.29
CA THR A 55 -18.08 -22.97 2.97
C THR A 55 -17.63 -24.39 2.61
N PRO A 56 -18.53 -25.28 2.17
CA PRO A 56 -18.14 -26.60 1.69
C PRO A 56 -17.17 -26.50 0.50
N THR A 57 -16.24 -27.46 0.38
CA THR A 57 -15.21 -27.47 -0.67
C THR A 57 -15.77 -27.31 -2.09
N SER A 58 -16.97 -27.86 -2.35
CA SER A 58 -17.65 -27.75 -3.66
C SER A 58 -18.06 -26.33 -4.05
N GLN A 59 -18.12 -25.39 -3.09
CA GLN A 59 -18.52 -24.00 -3.28
C GLN A 59 -17.39 -23.01 -3.02
N LEU A 60 -16.18 -23.47 -2.70
CA LEU A 60 -15.03 -22.58 -2.44
C LEU A 60 -14.65 -21.76 -3.67
N GLN A 61 -14.88 -22.29 -4.88
CA GLN A 61 -14.62 -21.53 -6.12
C GLN A 61 -15.48 -20.26 -6.21
N ASP A 62 -16.70 -20.27 -5.68
CA ASP A 62 -17.57 -19.10 -5.67
C ASP A 62 -17.03 -18.01 -4.72
N VAL A 63 -16.46 -18.43 -3.58
CA VAL A 63 -15.77 -17.54 -2.64
C VAL A 63 -14.51 -16.95 -3.28
N ALA A 64 -13.70 -17.78 -3.93
CA ALA A 64 -12.49 -17.34 -4.64
C ALA A 64 -12.82 -16.35 -5.76
N THR A 65 -13.86 -16.61 -6.56
CA THR A 65 -14.30 -15.72 -7.66
C THR A 65 -14.82 -14.37 -7.12
N ALA A 66 -15.57 -14.39 -6.01
CA ALA A 66 -16.04 -13.16 -5.38
C ALA A 66 -14.89 -12.36 -4.76
N ALA A 67 -13.92 -13.04 -4.14
CA ALA A 67 -12.72 -12.40 -3.59
C ALA A 67 -11.87 -11.78 -4.71
N GLU A 68 -11.69 -12.48 -5.83
CA GLU A 68 -10.97 -11.97 -6.99
C GLU A 68 -11.55 -10.64 -7.50
N ALA A 69 -12.88 -10.55 -7.60
CA ALA A 69 -13.55 -9.32 -8.00
C ALA A 69 -13.28 -8.16 -7.01
N ALA A 70 -13.27 -8.44 -5.70
CA ALA A 70 -12.95 -7.44 -4.68
C ALA A 70 -11.46 -7.01 -4.75
N ILE A 71 -10.55 -7.97 -4.91
CA ILE A 71 -9.10 -7.73 -4.95
C ILE A 71 -8.70 -6.92 -6.19
N ARG A 72 -9.45 -7.01 -7.31
CA ARG A 72 -9.21 -6.14 -8.48
C ARG A 72 -9.30 -4.65 -8.13
N HIS A 73 -10.13 -4.27 -7.15
CA HIS A 73 -10.16 -2.89 -6.65
C HIS A 73 -8.93 -2.52 -5.82
N GLU A 74 -8.39 -3.47 -5.04
CA GLU A 74 -7.12 -3.29 -4.32
C GLU A 74 -5.97 -3.06 -5.30
N ILE A 75 -5.89 -3.88 -6.37
CA ILE A 75 -4.88 -3.75 -7.43
C ILE A 75 -4.95 -2.37 -8.10
N GLU A 76 -6.15 -1.84 -8.33
CA GLU A 76 -6.33 -0.49 -8.87
C GLU A 76 -5.78 0.59 -7.91
N SER A 77 -6.11 0.49 -6.61
CA SER A 77 -5.62 1.42 -5.59
C SER A 77 -4.10 1.33 -5.40
N ILE A 78 -3.52 0.13 -5.41
CA ILE A 78 -2.07 -0.10 -5.39
C ILE A 78 -1.42 0.51 -6.63
N SER A 79 -2.03 0.36 -7.80
CA SER A 79 -1.53 0.97 -9.03
C SER A 79 -1.55 2.50 -8.97
N ARG A 80 -2.58 3.09 -8.35
CA ARG A 80 -2.64 4.54 -8.10
C ARG A 80 -1.57 4.98 -7.09
N LEU A 81 -1.46 4.27 -5.98
CA LEU A 81 -0.44 4.50 -4.95
C LEU A 81 0.96 4.44 -5.56
N SER A 82 1.24 3.43 -6.38
CA SER A 82 2.52 3.27 -7.08
C SER A 82 2.86 4.48 -7.95
N ARG A 83 1.90 4.97 -8.74
CA ARG A 83 2.09 6.16 -9.59
C ARG A 83 2.34 7.43 -8.78
N THR A 84 1.61 7.65 -7.69
CA THR A 84 1.79 8.84 -6.83
C THR A 84 3.10 8.75 -6.05
N ALA A 85 3.34 7.63 -5.35
CA ALA A 85 4.50 7.43 -4.49
C ALA A 85 5.83 7.43 -5.24
N SER A 86 5.87 6.97 -6.50
CA SER A 86 7.11 6.96 -7.31
C SER A 86 7.63 8.35 -7.67
N ASN A 87 6.85 9.42 -7.44
CA ASN A 87 7.32 10.80 -7.60
C ASN A 87 8.07 11.32 -6.37
N HIS A 88 8.17 10.52 -5.31
CA HIS A 88 8.70 10.93 -4.01
C HIS A 88 9.70 9.90 -3.48
N PRO A 89 10.63 10.29 -2.57
CA PRO A 89 11.59 9.34 -2.00
C PRO A 89 10.90 8.18 -1.27
N TYR A 90 11.12 6.95 -1.73
CA TYR A 90 10.39 5.75 -1.28
C TYR A 90 10.41 5.58 0.24
N TYR A 91 11.61 5.46 0.83
CA TYR A 91 11.79 5.21 2.27
C TYR A 91 11.37 6.36 3.18
N LYS A 92 11.12 7.55 2.63
CA LYS A 92 10.60 8.68 3.41
C LYS A 92 9.12 8.47 3.75
N TYR A 93 8.37 7.83 2.85
CA TYR A 93 6.92 7.74 2.95
C TYR A 93 6.37 6.31 3.07
N ASN A 94 7.19 5.27 2.88
CA ASN A 94 6.73 3.88 2.83
C ASN A 94 5.91 3.40 4.04
N ALA A 95 6.26 3.88 5.24
CA ALA A 95 5.51 3.61 6.46
C ALA A 95 4.02 4.00 6.38
N THR A 96 3.65 4.86 5.43
CA THR A 96 2.26 5.27 5.17
C THR A 96 1.42 4.15 4.57
N TRP A 97 2.02 3.23 3.81
CA TRP A 97 1.28 2.19 3.06
C TRP A 97 1.72 0.76 3.34
N THR A 98 2.86 0.55 4.01
CA THR A 98 3.43 -0.79 4.24
C THR A 98 2.42 -1.78 4.84
N ARG A 99 1.59 -1.35 5.80
CA ARG A 99 0.57 -2.22 6.41
C ARG A 99 -0.48 -2.67 5.39
N GLN A 100 -0.99 -1.75 4.60
CA GLN A 100 -2.00 -2.04 3.58
C GLN A 100 -1.41 -2.89 2.45
N VAL A 101 -0.20 -2.59 1.98
CA VAL A 101 0.48 -3.44 0.98
C VAL A 101 0.66 -4.88 1.48
N GLN A 102 0.94 -5.09 2.76
CA GLN A 102 0.94 -6.43 3.38
C GLN A 102 -0.43 -7.09 3.36
N ASP A 103 -1.48 -6.35 3.74
CA ASP A 103 -2.85 -6.87 3.80
C ASP A 103 -3.38 -7.24 2.40
N ALA A 104 -3.13 -6.41 1.40
CA ALA A 104 -3.46 -6.70 0.01
C ALA A 104 -2.62 -7.86 -0.57
N CYS A 105 -1.35 -8.00 -0.18
CA CYS A 105 -0.55 -9.16 -0.58
C CYS A 105 -1.12 -10.45 0.05
N PHE A 106 -1.57 -10.38 1.31
CA PHE A 106 -2.23 -11.51 1.98
C PHE A 106 -3.55 -11.90 1.30
N THR A 107 -4.43 -10.96 0.96
CA THR A 107 -5.71 -11.26 0.26
C THR A 107 -5.46 -11.94 -1.08
N ILE A 108 -4.48 -11.47 -1.86
CA ILE A 108 -4.07 -12.08 -3.13
C ILE A 108 -3.58 -13.52 -2.91
N LEU A 109 -2.71 -13.74 -1.93
CA LEU A 109 -2.14 -15.05 -1.64
C LEU A 109 -3.21 -16.06 -1.20
N LEU A 110 -4.09 -15.67 -0.26
CA LEU A 110 -5.17 -16.54 0.20
C LEU A 110 -6.18 -16.84 -0.91
N CYS A 111 -6.53 -15.83 -1.71
CA CYS A 111 -7.38 -16.03 -2.89
C CYS A 111 -6.75 -17.01 -3.89
N GLY A 112 -5.45 -16.86 -4.17
CA GLY A 112 -4.70 -17.78 -5.03
C GLY A 112 -4.64 -19.19 -4.48
N TRP A 113 -4.45 -19.36 -3.16
CA TRP A 113 -4.49 -20.66 -2.50
C TRP A 113 -5.85 -21.35 -2.61
N LEU A 114 -6.94 -20.58 -2.51
CA LEU A 114 -8.32 -21.08 -2.71
C LEU A 114 -8.67 -21.37 -4.18
N GLY A 115 -7.77 -21.13 -5.14
CA GLY A 115 -7.99 -21.38 -6.56
C GLY A 115 -8.48 -20.17 -7.38
N GLY A 116 -8.38 -18.95 -6.83
CA GLY A 116 -8.58 -17.70 -7.57
C GLY A 116 -7.36 -17.27 -8.38
N PHE A 117 -7.51 -16.28 -9.28
CA PHE A 117 -6.41 -15.74 -10.11
C PHE A 117 -5.64 -16.78 -10.94
N ALA A 118 -6.33 -17.81 -11.46
CA ALA A 118 -5.71 -18.83 -12.29
C ALA A 118 -4.91 -18.21 -13.46
N SER A 119 -3.58 -18.39 -13.43
CA SER A 119 -2.58 -18.12 -14.49
C SER A 119 -1.97 -16.72 -14.66
N GLU A 120 -2.25 -15.73 -13.80
CA GLU A 120 -1.58 -14.42 -13.92
C GLU A 120 -0.30 -14.36 -13.06
N ALA A 121 0.86 -14.52 -13.70
CA ALA A 121 2.16 -14.35 -13.06
C ALA A 121 2.42 -12.86 -12.78
N VAL A 122 2.33 -12.46 -11.51
CA VAL A 122 2.67 -11.10 -11.07
C VAL A 122 4.21 -10.94 -11.07
N PRO A 123 4.78 -10.01 -11.84
CA PRO A 123 6.22 -9.79 -11.86
C PRO A 123 6.71 -9.20 -10.52
N VAL A 124 7.77 -9.80 -9.96
CA VAL A 124 8.43 -9.37 -8.71
C VAL A 124 9.86 -8.89 -8.98
N ASN A 125 10.37 -7.98 -8.13
CA ASN A 125 11.78 -7.55 -8.07
C ASN A 125 12.30 -6.70 -9.26
N LEU A 126 11.81 -5.46 -9.40
CA LEU A 126 12.35 -4.46 -10.34
C LEU A 126 13.63 -3.84 -9.75
N LYS A 127 14.80 -4.16 -10.32
CA LYS A 127 16.12 -3.73 -9.77
C LYS A 127 16.63 -2.39 -10.32
N ASP A 128 15.91 -1.80 -11.26
CA ASP A 128 16.48 -0.84 -12.21
C ASP A 128 16.07 0.63 -11.92
N ARG A 129 15.20 0.84 -10.92
CA ARG A 129 14.63 2.15 -10.57
C ARG A 129 14.17 2.19 -9.12
N ASP A 130 14.36 3.34 -8.46
CA ASP A 130 13.71 3.64 -7.18
C ASP A 130 12.23 3.95 -7.48
N ALA A 131 11.41 2.90 -7.43
CA ALA A 131 9.99 2.93 -7.72
C ALA A 131 9.25 2.14 -6.66
N PHE A 132 7.96 2.42 -6.52
CA PHE A 132 7.10 1.60 -5.67
C PHE A 132 7.22 0.12 -6.06
N HIS A 133 7.53 -0.73 -5.09
CA HIS A 133 7.69 -2.16 -5.24
C HIS A 133 7.17 -2.86 -3.99
N LEU A 134 6.74 -4.11 -4.16
CA LEU A 134 6.52 -5.00 -3.02
C LEU A 134 7.89 -5.37 -2.44
N THR A 135 8.15 -4.96 -1.19
CA THR A 135 9.38 -5.33 -0.49
C THR A 135 9.36 -6.79 -0.07
N ILE A 136 10.54 -7.35 0.22
CA ILE A 136 10.62 -8.73 0.70
C ILE A 136 10.00 -8.85 2.09
N GLU A 137 10.14 -7.84 2.93
CA GLU A 137 9.55 -7.77 4.27
C GLU A 137 8.02 -7.79 4.22
N GLU A 138 7.42 -7.00 3.31
CA GLU A 138 5.98 -7.00 3.12
C GLU A 138 5.48 -8.38 2.68
N TYR A 139 6.14 -9.00 1.70
CA TYR A 139 5.79 -10.34 1.24
C TYR A 139 5.93 -11.41 2.33
N LEU A 140 7.04 -11.42 3.08
CA LEU A 140 7.27 -12.38 4.15
C LEU A 140 6.26 -12.23 5.29
N GLN A 141 5.89 -10.99 5.63
CA GLN A 141 4.85 -10.74 6.64
C GLN A 141 3.49 -11.25 6.18
N SER A 142 3.12 -11.03 4.91
CA SER A 142 1.89 -11.57 4.32
C SER A 142 1.87 -13.09 4.29
N LEU A 143 3.02 -13.75 4.06
CA LEU A 143 3.13 -15.21 4.14
C LEU A 143 2.93 -15.74 5.56
N ILE A 144 3.43 -15.03 6.58
CA ILE A 144 3.16 -15.41 7.99
C ILE A 144 1.66 -15.34 8.25
N SER A 145 1.01 -14.24 7.86
CA SER A 145 -0.44 -14.10 7.99
C SER A 145 -1.21 -15.16 7.21
N LEU A 146 -0.72 -15.58 6.03
CA LEU A 146 -1.29 -16.69 5.28
C LEU A 146 -1.21 -17.99 6.08
N VAL A 147 -0.04 -18.31 6.64
CA VAL A 147 0.15 -19.54 7.43
C VAL A 147 -0.75 -19.56 8.66
N ASP A 148 -0.99 -18.42 9.30
CA ASP A 148 -1.89 -18.34 10.46
C ASP A 148 -3.37 -18.55 10.09
N GLU A 149 -3.75 -18.29 8.83
CA GLU A 149 -5.12 -18.41 8.32
C GLU A 149 -5.44 -19.80 7.73
N LEU A 150 -4.43 -20.55 7.29
CA LEU A 150 -4.57 -21.91 6.72
C LEU A 150 -4.76 -22.99 7.79
#